data_AF-A0A6N8VW84-F1
#
_entry.id   AF-A0A6N8VW84-F1
#
_cell.length_a   1.000
_cell.length_b   1.000
_cell.length_c   1.000
_cell.angle_alpha   90.00
_cell.angle_beta   90.00
_cell.angle_gamma   90.00
#
_symmetry.space_group_name_H-M   'P 1'
#
loop_
_entity.id
_entity.type
_entity.pdbx_description
1 polymer ?
#
loop_
_entity_poly.entity_id
_entity_poly.type
_entity_poly.pdbx_seq_one_letter_code
_entity_poly.pdbx_strand_id
1 'polypeptide(L)'
;MSRPERYARNIPIYYLFQFATGFLIWVPVWIIFLQDERGLSLTQVGLMEAVFWSCMMLFEVPTGAIADRFGRRTSLALGGFLFTGGTIFFVLSDGFAGLAISYV
;
A
#
# COMPACT_ATOMS: atom_id res chain seq x y z
N MET A 1 25.95 -22.52 18.67
CA MET A 1 25.52 -21.80 17.46
C MET A 1 25.06 -20.41 17.87
N SER A 2 25.85 -19.38 17.55
CA SER A 2 25.47 -17.99 17.81
C SER A 2 24.27 -17.64 16.92
N ARG A 3 23.32 -16.86 17.47
CA ARG A 3 22.04 -16.51 16.84
C ARG A 3 22.06 -15.76 15.47
N PRO A 4 23.14 -15.15 14.93
CA PRO A 4 23.06 -14.37 13.68
C PRO A 4 22.86 -15.17 12.38
N GLU A 5 23.28 -16.43 12.27
CA GLU A 5 23.23 -17.16 10.98
C GLU A 5 21.80 -17.39 10.46
N ARG A 6 20.82 -17.46 11.35
CA ARG A 6 19.42 -17.82 11.02
C ARG A 6 18.67 -16.71 10.26
N TYR A 7 19.11 -15.45 10.36
CA TYR A 7 18.46 -14.31 9.70
C TYR A 7 19.32 -13.65 8.60
N ALA A 8 20.59 -14.03 8.48
CA ALA A 8 21.53 -13.43 7.53
C ALA A 8 21.02 -13.45 6.08
N ARG A 9 20.28 -14.49 5.67
CA ARG A 9 19.64 -14.58 4.35
C ARG A 9 18.43 -13.64 4.19
N ASN A 10 17.67 -13.38 5.26
CA ASN A 10 16.43 -12.61 5.17
C ASN A 10 16.69 -11.11 5.08
N ILE A 11 17.83 -10.63 5.59
CA ILE A 11 18.21 -9.21 5.54
C ILE A 11 18.32 -8.70 4.09
N PRO A 12 19.14 -9.28 3.19
CA PRO A 12 19.23 -8.81 1.81
C PRO A 12 17.92 -9.02 1.04
N ILE A 13 17.17 -10.09 1.32
CA ILE A 13 15.84 -10.31 0.72
C ILE A 13 14.87 -9.19 1.12
N TYR A 14 14.90 -8.78 2.39
CA TYR A 14 14.06 -7.70 2.88
C TYR A 14 14.45 -6.35 2.27
N TYR A 15 15.75 -6.07 2.09
CA TYR A 15 16.20 -4.87 1.38
C TYR A 15 15.78 -4.88 -0.09
N LEU A 16 15.88 -6.02 -0.78
CA LEU A 16 15.38 -6.17 -2.15
C LEU A 16 13.87 -5.93 -2.22
N PHE A 17 13.12 -6.46 -1.26
CA PHE A 17 11.69 -6.20 -1.13
C PHE A 17 11.41 -4.70 -0.95
N GLN A 18 12.09 -4.04 -0.01
CA GLN A 18 11.95 -2.60 0.21
C GLN A 18 12.31 -1.77 -1.01
N PHE A 19 13.37 -2.16 -1.73
CA PHE A 19 13.75 -1.51 -2.98
C PHE A 19 12.64 -1.65 -4.02
N ALA A 20 12.11 -2.86 -4.22
CA ALA A 20 11.04 -3.12 -5.18
C ALA A 20 9.73 -2.38 -4.85
N THR A 21 9.42 -2.20 -3.55
CA THR A 21 8.18 -1.51 -3.11
C THR A 21 8.37 -0.01 -2.86
N GLY A 22 9.61 0.47 -2.80
CA GLY A 22 9.96 1.85 -2.42
C GLY A 22 9.91 2.86 -3.56
N PHE A 23 9.47 2.45 -4.76
CA PHE A 23 9.39 3.31 -5.94
C PHE A 23 8.18 4.25 -5.89
N LEU A 24 8.30 5.27 -5.06
CA LEU A 24 7.29 6.34 -4.89
C LEU A 24 7.44 7.48 -5.90
N ILE A 25 7.82 7.17 -7.15
CA ILE A 25 8.08 8.17 -8.21
C ILE A 25 6.79 8.89 -8.63
N TRP A 26 5.63 8.27 -8.37
CA TRP A 26 4.30 8.79 -8.70
C TRP A 26 3.82 9.88 -7.72
N VAL A 27 4.41 10.01 -6.53
CA VAL A 27 3.98 10.96 -5.49
C VAL A 27 3.80 12.40 -5.95
N PRO A 28 4.78 13.03 -6.64
CA PRO A 28 4.64 14.43 -7.06
C PRO A 28 3.57 14.66 -8.14
N VAL A 29 3.14 13.61 -8.85
CA VAL A 29 2.23 13.74 -10.00
C VAL A 29 0.84 13.19 -9.73
N TRP A 30 0.62 12.47 -8.62
CA TRP A 30 -0.64 11.75 -8.39
C TRP A 30 -1.84 12.70 -8.33
N ILE A 31 -1.69 13.87 -7.69
CA ILE A 31 -2.80 14.82 -7.52
C ILE A 31 -3.16 15.40 -8.89
N ILE A 32 -2.14 15.76 -9.66
CA ILE A 32 -2.29 16.28 -11.02
C ILE A 32 -3.02 15.24 -11.88
N PHE A 33 -2.63 13.98 -11.82
CA PHE A 33 -3.34 12.89 -12.51
C PHE A 33 -4.83 12.80 -12.08
N LEU A 34 -5.12 12.82 -10.78
CA LEU A 34 -6.50 12.74 -10.30
C LEU A 34 -7.34 13.95 -10.72
N GLN A 35 -6.75 15.14 -10.81
CA GLN A 35 -7.46 16.35 -11.24
C GLN A 35 -7.61 16.44 -12.76
N ASP A 36 -6.50 16.33 -13.49
CA ASP A 36 -6.44 16.63 -14.92
C ASP A 36 -6.95 15.46 -15.77
N GLU A 37 -6.57 14.22 -15.42
CA GLU A 37 -6.94 13.03 -16.20
C GLU A 37 -8.23 12.39 -15.68
N ARG A 38 -8.47 12.41 -14.36
CA ARG A 38 -9.67 11.81 -13.75
C ARG A 38 -10.78 12.81 -13.43
N GLY A 39 -10.52 14.11 -13.54
CA GLY A 39 -11.52 15.16 -13.34
C GLY A 39 -11.99 15.34 -11.89
N LEU A 40 -11.25 14.85 -10.90
CA LEU A 40 -11.63 14.98 -9.49
C LEU A 40 -11.39 16.41 -9.00
N SER A 41 -12.32 16.90 -8.18
CA SER A 41 -12.10 18.12 -7.39
C SER A 41 -11.11 17.86 -6.25
N LEU A 42 -10.40 18.89 -5.79
CA LEU A 42 -9.53 18.79 -4.61
C LEU A 42 -10.28 18.32 -3.36
N THR A 43 -11.56 18.66 -3.22
CA THR A 43 -12.42 18.18 -2.13
C THR A 43 -12.60 16.66 -2.19
N GLN A 44 -12.80 16.09 -3.38
CA GLN A 44 -12.90 14.64 -3.58
C GLN A 44 -11.57 13.93 -3.29
N VAL A 45 -10.45 14.48 -3.77
CA VAL A 45 -9.12 13.95 -3.46
C VAL A 45 -8.84 13.99 -1.95
N GLY A 46 -9.16 15.11 -1.29
CA GLY A 46 -9.02 15.24 0.16
C GLY A 46 -9.90 14.27 0.94
N LEU A 47 -11.11 13.95 0.45
CA LEU A 47 -11.96 12.93 1.05
C LEU A 47 -11.36 11.53 0.90
N MET A 48 -10.80 11.20 -0.27
CA MET A 48 -10.08 9.93 -0.47
C MET A 48 -8.90 9.79 0.48
N GLU A 49 -8.08 10.83 0.63
CA GLU A 49 -6.98 10.88 1.59
C GLU A 49 -7.46 10.69 3.03
N ALA A 50 -8.53 11.39 3.43
CA ALA A 50 -9.07 11.25 4.79
C ALA A 50 -9.52 9.83 5.10
N VAL A 51 -10.18 9.16 4.14
CA VAL A 51 -10.59 7.75 4.27
C VAL A 51 -9.37 6.84 4.33
N PHE A 52 -8.39 7.03 3.43
CA PHE A 52 -7.15 6.26 3.42
C PHE A 52 -6.42 6.30 4.77
N TRP A 53 -6.15 7.49 5.30
CA TRP A 53 -5.46 7.63 6.59
C TRP A 53 -6.28 7.06 7.76
N SER A 54 -7.60 7.20 7.71
CA SER A 54 -8.49 6.59 8.72
C SER A 54 -8.42 5.07 8.67
N CYS A 55 -8.47 4.47 7.48
CA CYS A 55 -8.35 3.03 7.30
C CYS A 55 -6.96 2.53 7.69
N MET A 56 -5.89 3.23 7.30
CA MET A 56 -4.53 2.92 7.72
C MET A 56 -4.42 2.84 9.25
N MET A 57 -4.93 3.85 9.96
CA MET A 57 -4.97 3.86 11.42
C MET A 57 -5.77 2.68 11.99
N LEU A 58 -6.94 2.38 11.41
CA LEU A 58 -7.79 1.27 11.88
C LEU A 58 -7.17 -0.10 11.64
N PHE A 59 -6.46 -0.28 10.51
CA PHE A 59 -5.90 -1.57 10.09
C PHE A 59 -4.46 -1.80 10.56
N GLU A 60 -3.78 -0.80 11.11
CA GLU A 60 -2.42 -0.95 11.65
C GLU A 60 -2.34 -2.04 12.75
N VAL A 61 -3.25 -2.00 13.74
CA VAL A 61 -3.28 -2.99 14.82
C VAL A 61 -3.68 -4.39 14.33
N PRO A 62 -4.77 -4.57 13.54
CA PRO A 62 -5.12 -5.85 12.96
C PRO A 62 -4.01 -6.48 12.09
N THR A 63 -3.38 -5.69 11.23
CA THR A 63 -2.31 -6.19 10.34
C THR A 63 -1.05 -6.57 11.13
N GLY A 64 -0.75 -5.86 12.21
CA GLY A 64 0.26 -6.25 13.19
C GLY A 64 -0.05 -7.59 13.85
N ALA A 65 -1.29 -7.78 14.34
CA ALA A 65 -1.72 -9.05 14.93
C ALA A 65 -1.67 -10.22 13.91
N ILE A 66 -1.97 -9.97 12.63
CA ILE A 66 -1.79 -10.96 11.56
C ILE A 66 -0.31 -11.32 11.38
N ALA A 67 0.58 -10.32 11.40
CA ALA A 67 2.02 -10.55 11.28
C ALA A 67 2.58 -11.37 12.46
N ASP A 68 2.08 -11.14 13.67
CA ASP A 68 2.49 -11.87 14.86
C ASP A 68 1.95 -13.29 14.87
N ARG A 69 0.69 -13.50 14.45
CA ARG A 69 0.03 -14.82 14.48
C ARG A 69 0.42 -15.72 13.30
N PHE A 70 0.43 -15.18 12.09
CA PHE A 70 0.65 -15.95 10.84
C PHE A 70 2.07 -15.77 10.27
N GLY A 71 2.90 -14.97 10.95
CA GLY A 71 4.27 -14.68 10.58
C GLY A 71 4.41 -13.50 9.64
N ARG A 72 5.51 -12.76 9.81
CA ARG A 72 5.83 -11.54 9.06
C ARG A 72 5.89 -11.73 7.54
N ARG A 73 6.39 -12.88 7.06
CA ARG A 73 6.43 -13.18 5.62
C ARG A 73 5.03 -13.24 5.00
N THR A 74 4.09 -13.87 5.70
CA THR A 74 2.70 -14.02 5.24
C THR A 74 2.01 -12.66 5.19
N SER A 75 2.19 -11.84 6.24
CA SER A 75 1.65 -10.48 6.29
C SER A 75 2.18 -9.60 5.15
N LEU A 76 3.50 -9.63 4.90
CA LEU A 76 4.10 -8.88 3.77
C LEU A 76 3.59 -9.37 2.41
N ALA A 77 3.44 -10.69 2.21
CA ALA A 77 2.95 -11.24 0.95
C ALA A 77 1.47 -10.87 0.70
N LEU A 78 0.63 -10.94 1.75
CA LEU A 78 -0.78 -10.55 1.67
C LEU A 78 -0.92 -9.05 1.38
N GLY A 79 -0.17 -8.21 2.08
CA GLY A 79 -0.14 -6.77 1.84
C GLY A 79 0.29 -6.43 0.40
N GLY A 80 1.34 -7.09 -0.11
CA GLY A 80 1.78 -6.91 -1.50
C GLY A 80 0.74 -7.34 -2.53
N PHE A 81 0.03 -8.44 -2.28
CA PHE A 81 -1.05 -8.91 -3.16
C PHE A 81 -2.23 -7.93 -3.18
N LEU A 82 -2.68 -7.47 -2.00
CA LEU A 82 -3.75 -6.49 -1.88
C LEU A 82 -3.37 -5.16 -2.52
N PHE A 83 -2.16 -4.66 -2.27
CA PHE A 83 -1.66 -3.42 -2.88
C PHE A 83 -1.62 -3.52 -4.41
N THR A 84 -1.15 -4.64 -4.95
CA THR A 84 -1.11 -4.86 -6.41
C THR A 84 -2.52 -4.91 -6.99
N GLY A 85 -3.44 -5.64 -6.34
CA GLY A 85 -4.84 -5.71 -6.75
C GLY A 85 -5.54 -4.36 -6.72
N GLY A 86 -5.35 -3.59 -5.64
CA GLY A 86 -5.86 -2.23 -5.50
C GLY A 86 -5.32 -1.30 -6.58
N THR A 87 -4.01 -1.35 -6.85
CA THR A 87 -3.39 -0.58 -7.93
C THR A 87 -3.98 -0.91 -9.30
N ILE A 88 -4.14 -2.20 -9.64
CA ILE A 88 -4.77 -2.61 -10.90
C ILE A 88 -6.21 -2.09 -10.97
N PHE A 89 -6.96 -2.21 -9.88
CA PHE A 89 -8.35 -1.73 -9.84
C PHE A 89 -8.44 -0.19 -9.96
N PHE A 90 -7.50 0.54 -9.36
CA PHE A 90 -7.38 2.00 -9.47
C PHE A 90 -7.12 2.44 -10.92
N VAL A 91 -6.23 1.75 -11.63
CA VAL A 91 -5.94 2.04 -13.04
C VAL A 91 -7.18 1.81 -13.92
N LEU A 92 -7.95 0.76 -13.64
CA LEU A 92 -9.16 0.42 -14.41
C LEU A 92 -10.40 1.24 -14.02
N SER A 93 -10.35 2.02 -12.95
CA SER A 93 -11.50 2.78 -12.43
C SER A 93 -11.57 4.18 -13.02
N ASP A 94 -12.73 4.53 -13.58
CA ASP A 94 -12.98 5.88 -14.15
C ASP A 94 -13.86 6.77 -13.26
N GLY A 95 -14.54 6.19 -12.27
CA GLY A 95 -15.46 6.89 -11.38
C GLY A 95 -14.88 7.12 -9.99
N PHE A 96 -15.33 8.20 -9.33
CA PHE A 96 -14.92 8.55 -7.97
C PHE A 96 -15.03 7.39 -6.97
N ALA A 97 -16.16 6.66 -6.96
CA ALA A 97 -16.36 5.57 -6.03
C ALA A 97 -15.38 4.40 -6.25
N GLY A 98 -15.10 4.05 -7.51
CA GLY A 98 -14.12 3.00 -7.85
C GLY A 98 -12.71 3.42 -7.42
N LEU A 99 -12.33 4.65 -7.75
CA LEU A 99 -11.06 5.24 -7.34
C LEU A 99 -10.93 5.26 -5.81
N ALA A 100 -11.95 5.74 -5.08
CA ALA A 100 -11.95 5.80 -3.62
C ALA A 100 -11.84 4.42 -2.95
N ILE A 101 -12.54 3.40 -3.46
CA ILE A 101 -12.45 2.03 -2.93
C ILE A 101 -11.07 1.45 -3.19
N SER A 102 -10.52 1.64 -4.39
CA SER A 102 -9.20 1.13 -4.78
C SER A 102 -8.04 1.84 -4.09
N TYR A 103 -8.29 3.02 -3.50
CA TYR A 103 -7.29 3.84 -2.83
C TYR A 103 -6.93 3.35 -1.42
N VAL A 104 -7.75 2.46 -0.83
CA VAL A 104 -7.66 1.98 0.56
C VAL A 104 -7.10 0.56 0.63
#